data_AF-A0AAV9UYD4-F1
#
_entry.id   AF-A0AAV9UYD4-F1
#
_cell.length_a   1.000
_cell.length_b   1.000
_cell.length_c   1.000
_cell.angle_alpha   90.00
_cell.angle_beta   90.00
_cell.angle_gamma   90.00
#
_symmetry.space_group_name_H-M   'P 1'
#
loop_
_entity.id
_entity.type
_entity.pdbx_description
1 polymer ?
#
loop_
_entity_poly.entity_id
_entity_poly.type
_entity_poly.pdbx_seq_one_letter_code
_entity_poly.pdbx_strand_id
1 'polypeptide(L)'
;MKYKILTALAAVVPLAAAQAAVWGQCGGSGWTGPTTCASGSTCVYSNEWYSQCLPSTGGATTTTTKAATTTAGSSNGAVRTSPPSGAVIVRKSGTQSGEYSNLAAALASLGTDTTAKTIFIYQGTYDGRVEITYKGPLTIMGYTTNINSYTSNTVTIQHNSGDDAGSLDNSATMRIDGKQPNFRMYNVNVRNLRGQGTQAVAVSAKSVKGGFYGCSFYGYQDTLFADAGYQYFANCYIEGAVDYIFGKASAWFNKCTIRSNGGGAITATSRETASDPSWYVFESCTVDKASGASVSAGAVYLGRPWRVLSRVLYQRCTLSNIINAKGWTEMAANATPLYYEYQNTGAGASTSGRKYLTSTSVSLTKAQLYANDVSWIDSSYPS
;
A
#
# COMPACT_ATOMS: atom_id res chain seq x y z
N MET A 1 1.72 -81.50 27.14
CA MET A 1 1.12 -80.52 26.22
C MET A 1 2.05 -79.32 26.12
N LYS A 2 2.48 -78.95 24.90
CA LYS A 2 3.44 -77.87 24.64
C LYS A 2 2.74 -76.51 24.77
N TYR A 3 3.18 -75.64 25.68
CA TYR A 3 2.77 -74.24 25.70
C TYR A 3 3.86 -73.37 25.04
N LYS A 4 3.48 -72.73 23.93
CA LYS A 4 4.30 -71.79 23.17
C LYS A 4 4.49 -70.50 23.97
N ILE A 5 5.74 -70.08 24.10
CA ILE A 5 6.16 -68.73 24.49
C ILE A 5 5.79 -67.79 23.33
N LEU A 6 4.99 -66.75 23.61
CA LEU A 6 4.82 -65.59 22.72
C LEU A 6 5.59 -64.41 23.34
N THR A 7 6.73 -64.08 22.73
CA THR A 7 7.47 -62.84 22.97
C THR A 7 6.84 -61.75 22.11
N ALA A 8 6.22 -60.74 22.72
CA ALA A 8 5.71 -59.57 22.02
C ALA A 8 6.86 -58.59 21.74
N LEU A 9 7.22 -58.42 20.47
CA LEU A 9 8.06 -57.31 20.01
C LEU A 9 7.23 -56.02 20.03
N ALA A 10 7.67 -55.04 20.82
CA ALA A 10 7.18 -53.67 20.73
C ALA A 10 7.68 -53.05 19.42
N ALA A 11 6.76 -52.75 18.52
CA ALA A 11 7.06 -52.00 17.30
C ALA A 11 7.39 -50.54 17.68
N VAL A 12 8.62 -50.12 17.39
CA VAL A 12 9.00 -48.70 17.42
C VAL A 12 8.35 -48.05 16.21
N VAL A 13 7.25 -47.32 16.44
CA VAL A 13 6.66 -46.45 15.43
C VAL A 13 7.59 -45.25 15.26
N PRO A 14 8.12 -44.96 14.06
CA PRO A 14 8.90 -43.75 13.86
C PRO A 14 7.97 -42.54 14.00
N LEU A 15 8.28 -41.62 14.93
CA LEU A 15 7.67 -40.29 14.94
C LEU A 15 7.93 -39.66 13.58
N ALA A 16 6.89 -39.45 12.79
CA ALA A 16 6.97 -38.62 11.60
C ALA A 16 7.45 -37.23 12.05
N ALA A 17 8.64 -36.82 11.61
CA ALA A 17 9.14 -35.48 11.85
C ALA A 17 8.09 -34.49 11.31
N ALA A 18 7.47 -33.71 12.20
CA ALA A 18 6.50 -32.70 11.82
C ALA A 18 7.18 -31.73 10.85
N GLN A 19 6.57 -31.50 9.69
CA GLN A 19 7.04 -30.56 8.68
C GLN A 19 6.36 -29.22 8.89
N ALA A 20 7.10 -28.13 8.76
CA ALA A 20 6.54 -26.79 8.75
C ALA A 20 5.76 -26.59 7.44
N ALA A 21 4.54 -26.08 7.53
CA ALA A 21 3.77 -25.70 6.35
C ALA A 21 4.55 -24.65 5.52
N VAL A 22 4.19 -24.50 4.24
CA VAL A 22 4.68 -23.37 3.43
C VAL A 22 4.35 -22.08 4.17
N TRP A 23 5.33 -21.18 4.31
CA TRP A 23 5.33 -19.97 5.15
C TRP A 23 5.43 -20.16 6.67
N GLY A 24 5.55 -21.40 7.16
CA GLY A 24 5.81 -21.70 8.57
C GLY A 24 7.28 -21.46 8.97
N GLN A 25 7.52 -21.22 10.26
CA GLN A 25 8.87 -21.17 10.81
C GLN A 25 9.51 -22.56 10.76
N CYS A 26 10.74 -22.63 10.26
CA CYS A 26 11.52 -23.85 10.10
C CYS A 26 12.91 -23.77 10.75
N GLY A 27 13.19 -22.72 11.51
CA GLY A 27 14.47 -22.56 12.19
C GLY A 27 14.58 -21.23 12.92
N GLY A 28 15.72 -21.04 13.60
CA GLY A 28 16.01 -19.90 14.46
C GLY A 28 16.53 -20.33 15.82
N SER A 29 17.40 -19.54 16.43
CA SER A 29 17.92 -19.80 17.77
C SER A 29 16.77 -19.86 18.78
N GLY A 30 16.70 -20.96 19.54
CA GLY A 30 15.60 -21.26 20.48
C GLY A 30 14.35 -21.91 19.87
N TRP A 31 14.29 -22.15 18.56
CA TRP A 31 13.16 -22.84 17.92
C TRP A 31 13.15 -24.35 18.23
N THR A 32 12.03 -24.85 18.77
CA THR A 32 11.83 -26.27 19.13
C THR A 32 10.83 -26.99 18.22
N GLY A 33 10.31 -26.31 17.20
CA GLY A 33 9.33 -26.87 16.25
C GLY A 33 9.98 -27.52 15.02
N PRO A 34 9.18 -27.80 13.98
CA PRO A 34 9.64 -28.37 12.72
C PRO A 34 10.86 -27.67 12.13
N THR A 35 11.87 -28.41 11.68
CA THR A 35 13.07 -27.86 11.00
C THR A 35 13.10 -28.14 9.50
N THR A 36 12.16 -28.94 9.02
CA THR A 36 11.99 -29.27 7.60
C THR A 36 10.68 -28.72 7.07
N CYS A 37 10.66 -28.29 5.81
CA CYS A 37 9.48 -27.71 5.18
C CYS A 37 8.64 -28.74 4.44
N ALA A 38 7.34 -28.45 4.30
CA ALA A 38 6.42 -29.24 3.49
C ALA A 38 6.87 -29.26 2.02
N SER A 39 6.55 -30.35 1.32
CA SER A 39 6.92 -30.58 -0.07
C SER A 39 6.61 -29.36 -0.96
N GLY A 40 7.57 -28.98 -1.80
CA GLY A 40 7.48 -27.79 -2.66
C GLY A 40 7.95 -26.49 -1.99
N SER A 41 8.49 -26.55 -0.77
CA SER A 41 9.12 -25.41 -0.10
C SER A 41 10.45 -25.77 0.56
N THR A 42 11.34 -24.79 0.67
CA THR A 42 12.67 -24.90 1.27
C THR A 42 12.76 -23.96 2.48
N CYS A 43 13.45 -24.39 3.54
CA CYS A 43 13.71 -23.53 4.68
C CYS A 43 14.75 -22.47 4.32
N VAL A 44 14.36 -21.20 4.35
CA VAL A 44 15.22 -20.07 4.00
C VAL A 44 15.55 -19.28 5.26
N TYR A 45 16.84 -19.11 5.52
CA TYR A 45 17.36 -18.32 6.62
C TYR A 45 16.97 -16.85 6.45
N SER A 46 16.37 -16.25 7.48
CA SER A 46 16.06 -14.83 7.52
C SER A 46 17.00 -14.08 8.46
N ASN A 47 17.15 -14.58 9.68
CA ASN A 47 18.11 -14.08 10.67
C ASN A 47 18.39 -15.14 11.75
N GLU A 48 19.25 -14.81 12.70
CA GLU A 48 19.72 -15.73 13.75
C GLU A 48 18.57 -16.40 14.53
N TRP A 49 17.45 -15.70 14.71
CA TRP A 49 16.31 -16.15 15.51
C TRP A 49 15.17 -16.70 14.64
N TYR A 50 15.29 -16.66 13.30
CA TYR A 50 14.18 -16.99 12.40
C TYR A 50 14.60 -17.50 11.01
N SER A 51 14.04 -18.64 10.61
CA SER A 51 14.06 -19.18 9.25
C SER A 51 12.66 -19.62 8.84
N GLN A 52 12.30 -19.49 7.56
CA GLN A 52 10.93 -19.70 7.08
C GLN A 52 10.87 -20.58 5.83
N CYS A 53 9.84 -21.43 5.73
CA CYS A 53 9.57 -22.22 4.53
C CYS A 53 9.07 -21.37 3.38
N LEU A 54 9.83 -21.27 2.29
CA LEU A 54 9.46 -20.53 1.08
C LEU A 54 9.32 -21.49 -0.12
N PRO A 55 8.38 -21.28 -1.05
CA PRO A 55 8.22 -22.14 -2.23
C PRO A 55 9.52 -22.25 -3.08
N SER A 56 9.90 -23.46 -3.47
CA SER A 56 11.12 -23.72 -4.25
C SER A 56 10.84 -23.55 -5.75
N THR A 57 11.56 -22.66 -6.45
CA THR A 57 11.36 -22.41 -7.89
C THR A 57 12.28 -23.27 -8.79
N GLY A 58 11.75 -24.35 -9.38
CA GLY A 58 12.06 -24.77 -10.77
C GLY A 58 12.59 -26.19 -11.06
N GLY A 59 11.92 -26.91 -12.00
CA GLY A 59 12.62 -27.65 -13.10
C GLY A 59 12.24 -29.11 -13.48
N ALA A 60 11.30 -29.29 -14.45
CA ALA A 60 11.12 -30.32 -15.53
C ALA A 60 11.13 -31.87 -15.23
N THR A 61 10.38 -32.79 -15.89
CA THR A 61 10.07 -32.95 -17.35
C THR A 61 8.94 -33.99 -17.63
N THR A 62 8.00 -33.66 -18.55
CA THR A 62 7.22 -34.43 -19.60
C THR A 62 6.66 -35.87 -19.38
N THR A 63 5.46 -36.28 -19.85
CA THR A 63 4.96 -36.24 -21.26
C THR A 63 3.44 -36.56 -21.43
N THR A 64 2.77 -35.86 -22.38
CA THR A 64 1.55 -36.19 -23.21
C THR A 64 0.16 -36.39 -22.57
N THR A 65 -0.98 -35.88 -23.07
CA THR A 65 -1.41 -35.37 -24.40
C THR A 65 -2.62 -34.40 -24.33
N LYS A 66 -2.55 -33.29 -25.08
CA LYS A 66 -3.56 -32.55 -25.87
C LYS A 66 -5.05 -32.46 -25.43
N ALA A 67 -5.47 -31.25 -25.06
CA ALA A 67 -6.66 -30.57 -25.65
C ALA A 67 -6.55 -29.05 -25.42
N ALA A 68 -6.80 -28.28 -26.48
CA ALA A 68 -6.57 -26.83 -26.51
C ALA A 68 -7.64 -26.06 -25.75
N THR A 69 -7.23 -25.24 -24.80
CA THR A 69 -8.01 -24.10 -24.31
C THR A 69 -7.03 -23.00 -23.98
N THR A 70 -7.02 -21.96 -24.82
CA THR A 70 -6.21 -20.76 -24.64
C THR A 70 -6.59 -20.09 -23.32
N THR A 71 -5.80 -20.36 -22.29
CA THR A 71 -5.87 -19.68 -21.00
C THR A 71 -4.68 -18.74 -20.93
N ALA A 72 -4.98 -17.44 -20.87
CA ALA A 72 -3.99 -16.39 -20.72
C ALA A 72 -3.05 -16.70 -19.54
N GLY A 73 -1.75 -16.71 -19.81
CA GLY A 73 -0.72 -16.97 -18.82
C GLY A 73 -0.80 -15.95 -17.68
N SER A 74 -0.82 -16.47 -16.46
CA SER A 74 -0.56 -15.69 -15.25
C SER A 74 0.87 -15.17 -15.33
N SER A 75 1.01 -13.86 -15.50
CA SER A 75 2.31 -13.19 -15.52
C SER A 75 2.94 -13.28 -14.12
N ASN A 76 4.09 -13.93 -14.02
CA ASN A 76 5.09 -13.47 -13.04
C ASN A 76 5.24 -11.97 -13.27
N GLY A 77 4.90 -11.15 -12.25
CA GLY A 77 4.84 -9.71 -12.40
C GLY A 77 6.13 -9.18 -13.01
N ALA A 78 6.02 -8.24 -13.96
CA ALA A 78 7.20 -7.67 -14.60
C ALA A 78 8.17 -7.13 -13.52
N VAL A 79 9.47 -7.28 -13.75
CA VAL A 79 10.51 -6.88 -12.81
C VAL A 79 11.06 -5.51 -13.17
N ARG A 80 11.57 -4.75 -12.19
CA ARG A 80 12.30 -3.51 -12.43
C ARG A 80 13.54 -3.46 -11.54
N THR A 81 14.58 -4.16 -12.00
CA THR A 81 15.84 -4.34 -11.26
C THR A 81 17.01 -3.54 -11.85
N SER A 82 16.77 -2.79 -12.92
CA SER A 82 17.75 -1.91 -13.57
C SER A 82 17.09 -0.60 -14.02
N PRO A 83 17.83 0.52 -14.11
CA PRO A 83 17.30 1.78 -14.60
C PRO A 83 16.89 1.67 -16.08
N PRO A 84 15.76 2.29 -16.50
CA PRO A 84 15.46 2.45 -17.91
C PRO A 84 16.44 3.44 -18.56
N SER A 85 16.57 3.37 -19.89
CA SER A 85 17.44 4.26 -20.65
C SER A 85 17.12 5.74 -20.36
N GLY A 86 18.16 6.54 -20.13
CA GLY A 86 18.06 7.97 -19.86
C GLY A 86 17.54 8.35 -18.47
N ALA A 87 17.35 7.39 -17.56
CA ALA A 87 16.97 7.69 -16.18
C ALA A 87 18.13 8.33 -15.40
N VAL A 88 17.79 9.29 -14.55
CA VAL A 88 18.68 9.75 -13.48
C VAL A 88 18.70 8.68 -12.39
N ILE A 89 19.90 8.27 -11.96
CA ILE A 89 20.06 7.12 -11.07
C ILE A 89 20.35 7.60 -9.63
N VAL A 90 19.61 7.03 -8.68
CA VAL A 90 19.81 7.21 -7.24
C VAL A 90 20.25 5.88 -6.62
N ARG A 91 21.40 5.87 -5.96
CA ARG A 91 21.97 4.70 -5.28
C ARG A 91 22.70 5.13 -4.01
N LYS A 92 22.20 4.73 -2.82
CA LYS A 92 22.80 5.13 -1.54
C LYS A 92 24.17 4.48 -1.32
N SER A 93 24.24 3.16 -1.46
CA SER A 93 25.47 2.39 -1.25
C SER A 93 26.19 2.13 -2.59
N GLY A 94 27.48 2.47 -2.66
CA GLY A 94 28.28 2.29 -3.88
C GLY A 94 27.88 3.20 -5.03
N THR A 95 27.47 4.45 -4.72
CA THR A 95 27.15 5.49 -5.71
C THR A 95 28.28 5.58 -6.75
N GLN A 96 27.92 5.51 -8.02
CA GLN A 96 28.88 5.57 -9.13
C GLN A 96 28.99 7.00 -9.69
N SER A 97 30.01 7.24 -10.51
CA SER A 97 30.16 8.51 -11.22
C SER A 97 28.91 8.81 -12.06
N GLY A 98 28.32 9.99 -11.88
CA GLY A 98 27.08 10.39 -12.56
C GLY A 98 25.78 9.93 -11.89
N GLU A 99 25.85 9.20 -10.77
CA GLU A 99 24.70 8.84 -9.94
C GLU A 99 24.60 9.74 -8.69
N TYR A 100 23.45 9.71 -8.01
CA TYR A 100 23.19 10.48 -6.79
C TYR A 100 22.97 9.57 -5.59
N SER A 101 23.45 9.97 -4.41
CA SER A 101 23.28 9.19 -3.19
C SER A 101 21.88 9.28 -2.57
N ASN A 102 21.09 10.29 -2.97
CA ASN A 102 19.73 10.51 -2.48
C ASN A 102 18.84 11.19 -3.53
N LEU A 103 17.52 11.11 -3.33
CA LEU A 103 16.52 11.63 -4.27
C LEU A 103 16.53 13.17 -4.35
N ALA A 104 16.80 13.88 -3.25
CA ALA A 104 16.82 15.34 -3.26
C ALA A 104 17.93 15.88 -4.19
N ALA A 105 19.12 15.27 -4.15
CA ALA A 105 20.23 15.62 -5.05
C ALA A 105 19.91 15.29 -6.52
N ALA A 106 19.29 14.14 -6.78
CA ALA A 106 18.84 13.79 -8.13
C ALA A 106 17.80 14.78 -8.66
N LEU A 107 16.82 15.18 -7.85
CA LEU A 107 15.83 16.20 -8.23
C LEU A 107 16.49 17.55 -8.52
N ALA A 108 17.45 17.98 -7.66
CA ALA A 108 18.19 19.23 -7.86
C ALA A 108 18.96 19.23 -9.19
N SER A 109 19.49 18.08 -9.62
CA SER A 109 20.20 17.93 -10.90
C SER A 109 19.35 18.15 -12.15
N LEU A 110 18.02 18.03 -12.03
CA LEU A 110 17.11 18.31 -13.15
C LEU A 110 17.07 19.81 -13.48
N GLY A 111 17.50 20.67 -12.54
CA GLY A 111 17.64 22.12 -12.74
C GLY A 111 16.34 22.76 -13.23
N THR A 112 16.43 23.51 -14.32
CA THR A 112 15.31 24.22 -14.96
C THR A 112 14.72 23.46 -16.14
N ASP A 113 15.05 22.18 -16.31
CA ASP A 113 14.45 21.36 -17.36
C ASP A 113 12.92 21.24 -17.15
N THR A 114 12.21 20.99 -18.25
CA THR A 114 10.76 20.84 -18.28
C THR A 114 10.30 19.64 -19.13
N THR A 115 11.25 18.93 -19.75
CA THR A 115 11.00 17.69 -20.49
C THR A 115 10.61 16.55 -19.53
N ALA A 116 10.05 15.48 -20.06
CA ALA A 116 9.73 14.31 -19.25
C ALA A 116 11.02 13.69 -18.68
N LYS A 117 11.06 13.48 -17.35
CA LYS A 117 12.20 12.87 -16.66
C LYS A 117 11.79 11.62 -15.91
N THR A 118 12.73 10.67 -15.86
CA THR A 118 12.62 9.48 -15.02
C THR A 118 13.77 9.46 -14.03
N ILE A 119 13.46 9.24 -12.76
CA ILE A 119 14.44 8.93 -11.71
C ILE A 119 14.24 7.47 -11.33
N PHE A 120 15.32 6.69 -11.38
CA PHE A 120 15.35 5.32 -10.90
C PHE A 120 16.11 5.24 -9.57
N ILE A 121 15.53 4.57 -8.58
CA ILE A 121 16.10 4.44 -7.24
C ILE A 121 16.41 2.97 -6.98
N TYR A 122 17.68 2.66 -6.74
CA TYR A 122 18.09 1.33 -6.28
C TYR A 122 17.61 1.04 -4.85
N GLN A 123 17.59 -0.24 -4.50
CA GLN A 123 17.24 -0.72 -3.16
C GLN A 123 18.00 0.04 -2.05
N GLY A 124 17.30 0.34 -0.96
CA GLY A 124 17.89 1.05 0.16
C GLY A 124 16.87 1.85 0.96
N THR A 125 17.30 2.29 2.15
CA THR A 125 16.57 3.25 2.97
C THR A 125 17.27 4.60 2.88
N TYR A 126 16.53 5.61 2.45
CA TYR A 126 16.97 6.97 2.16
C TYR A 126 16.37 7.92 3.19
N ASP A 127 17.22 8.47 4.05
CA ASP A 127 16.81 9.35 5.13
C ASP A 127 16.77 10.81 4.64
N GLY A 128 15.73 11.53 5.03
CA GLY A 128 15.57 12.95 4.74
C GLY A 128 14.26 13.28 4.03
N ARG A 129 13.87 14.55 4.17
CA ARG A 129 12.72 15.12 3.48
C ARG A 129 13.02 15.30 1.99
N VAL A 130 12.02 15.02 1.16
CA VAL A 130 12.06 15.20 -0.30
C VAL A 130 11.01 16.22 -0.71
N GLU A 131 11.41 17.20 -1.51
CA GLU A 131 10.52 18.21 -2.08
C GLU A 131 10.59 18.16 -3.60
N ILE A 132 9.43 17.94 -4.22
CA ILE A 132 9.28 17.81 -5.67
C ILE A 132 8.66 19.09 -6.21
N THR A 133 9.50 19.95 -6.79
CA THR A 133 9.13 21.24 -7.39
C THR A 133 9.46 21.33 -8.89
N TYR A 134 9.88 20.20 -9.48
CA TYR A 134 10.19 20.06 -10.91
C TYR A 134 9.01 20.52 -11.79
N LYS A 135 9.31 21.13 -12.93
CA LYS A 135 8.27 21.79 -13.75
C LYS A 135 7.74 20.92 -14.88
N GLY A 136 8.48 19.89 -15.28
CA GLY A 136 8.06 18.92 -16.29
C GLY A 136 7.40 17.66 -15.71
N PRO A 137 6.87 16.75 -16.55
CA PRO A 137 6.43 15.44 -16.13
C PRO A 137 7.56 14.65 -15.47
N LEU A 138 7.30 14.09 -14.28
CA LEU A 138 8.29 13.34 -13.51
C LEU A 138 7.78 11.94 -13.20
N THR A 139 8.60 10.94 -13.51
CA THR A 139 8.39 9.56 -13.09
C THR A 139 9.48 9.13 -12.11
N ILE A 140 9.11 8.66 -10.94
CA ILE A 140 10.01 8.06 -9.94
C ILE A 140 9.75 6.56 -9.90
N MET A 141 10.79 5.75 -10.09
CA MET A 141 10.69 4.30 -10.07
C MET A 141 11.63 3.70 -9.02
N GLY A 142 11.06 2.94 -8.09
CA GLY A 142 11.83 2.11 -7.17
C GLY A 142 12.22 0.76 -7.79
N TYR A 143 13.38 0.26 -7.37
CA TYR A 143 13.80 -1.12 -7.61
C TYR A 143 12.77 -2.09 -7.00
N THR A 144 12.35 -3.06 -7.80
CA THR A 144 11.46 -4.14 -7.36
C THR A 144 11.62 -5.38 -8.23
N THR A 145 11.41 -6.55 -7.62
CA THR A 145 11.29 -7.84 -8.32
C THR A 145 9.86 -8.14 -8.75
N ASN A 146 8.89 -7.28 -8.43
CA ASN A 146 7.51 -7.38 -8.91
C ASN A 146 6.87 -5.99 -8.94
N ILE A 147 6.69 -5.42 -10.13
CA ILE A 147 6.07 -4.10 -10.26
C ILE A 147 4.62 -4.09 -9.79
N ASN A 148 3.91 -5.22 -9.89
CA ASN A 148 2.49 -5.29 -9.56
C ASN A 148 2.21 -5.45 -8.06
N SER A 149 3.24 -5.57 -7.22
CA SER A 149 3.08 -5.76 -5.78
C SER A 149 3.92 -4.81 -4.95
N TYR A 150 3.27 -4.09 -4.03
CA TYR A 150 3.96 -3.26 -3.04
C TYR A 150 4.82 -4.06 -2.05
N THR A 151 4.53 -5.37 -1.88
CA THR A 151 5.28 -6.22 -0.93
C THR A 151 6.71 -6.52 -1.37
N SER A 152 7.03 -6.27 -2.65
CA SER A 152 8.37 -6.44 -3.22
C SER A 152 9.17 -5.13 -3.27
N ASN A 153 8.63 -4.05 -2.71
CA ASN A 153 9.32 -2.77 -2.67
C ASN A 153 10.55 -2.85 -1.75
N THR A 154 11.71 -2.46 -2.28
CA THR A 154 12.98 -2.44 -1.55
C THR A 154 13.54 -1.02 -1.36
N VAL A 155 12.85 -0.02 -1.88
CA VAL A 155 13.18 1.41 -1.75
C VAL A 155 12.30 2.02 -0.68
N THR A 156 12.92 2.60 0.35
CA THR A 156 12.21 3.34 1.41
C THR A 156 12.79 4.74 1.52
N ILE A 157 11.93 5.75 1.48
CA ILE A 157 12.26 7.14 1.80
C ILE A 157 11.62 7.45 3.15
N GLN A 158 12.38 7.96 4.10
CA GLN A 158 11.89 8.19 5.45
C GLN A 158 12.39 9.48 6.08
N HIS A 159 11.54 10.09 6.89
CA HIS A 159 11.88 11.26 7.67
C HIS A 159 11.07 11.26 8.97
N ASN A 160 11.57 11.94 10.01
CA ASN A 160 10.84 12.10 11.27
C ASN A 160 10.51 13.58 11.44
N SER A 161 9.24 13.93 11.27
CA SER A 161 8.78 15.33 11.35
C SER A 161 7.29 15.35 11.68
N GLY A 162 6.84 16.32 12.49
CA GLY A 162 5.45 16.45 12.89
C GLY A 162 4.97 17.90 12.86
N ASP A 163 4.12 18.26 13.81
CA ASP A 163 3.61 19.62 14.04
C ASP A 163 4.69 20.69 14.27
N ASP A 164 5.84 20.31 14.82
CA ASP A 164 7.03 21.14 14.99
C ASP A 164 7.58 21.70 13.66
N ALA A 165 7.20 21.12 12.51
CA ALA A 165 7.52 21.67 11.19
C ALA A 165 6.69 22.92 10.81
N GLY A 166 5.72 23.31 11.64
CA GLY A 166 4.88 24.50 11.49
C GLY A 166 3.75 24.39 10.47
N SER A 167 3.70 23.33 9.65
CA SER A 167 2.57 23.04 8.77
C SER A 167 2.55 21.56 8.36
N LEU A 168 1.37 21.07 7.94
CA LEU A 168 1.19 19.72 7.40
C LEU A 168 2.12 19.45 6.20
N ASP A 169 2.21 20.40 5.27
CA ASP A 169 3.10 20.34 4.10
C ASP A 169 4.59 20.22 4.49
N ASN A 170 5.01 20.91 5.55
CA ASN A 170 6.39 20.89 6.02
C ASN A 170 6.68 19.62 6.83
N SER A 171 5.68 19.04 7.50
CA SER A 171 5.81 17.75 8.20
C SER A 171 6.02 16.57 7.24
N ALA A 172 5.68 16.75 5.96
CA ALA A 172 5.73 15.69 4.97
C ALA A 172 7.15 15.14 4.75
N THR A 173 7.30 13.81 4.79
CA THR A 173 8.53 13.15 4.33
C THR A 173 8.75 13.40 2.84
N MET A 174 7.69 13.32 2.04
CA MET A 174 7.70 13.69 0.62
C MET A 174 6.61 14.70 0.34
N ARG A 175 6.97 15.87 -0.20
CA ARG A 175 6.03 16.89 -0.65
C ARG A 175 6.09 17.02 -2.16
N ILE A 176 4.93 16.95 -2.81
CA ILE A 176 4.74 17.19 -4.23
C ILE A 176 4.04 18.53 -4.39
N ASP A 177 4.65 19.43 -5.17
CA ASP A 177 4.09 20.77 -5.43
C ASP A 177 2.82 20.72 -6.28
N GLY A 178 1.83 21.56 -5.95
CA GLY A 178 0.52 21.55 -6.61
C GLY A 178 0.54 21.83 -8.10
N LYS A 179 1.63 22.41 -8.64
CA LYS A 179 1.79 22.66 -10.07
C LYS A 179 2.45 21.52 -10.82
N GLN A 180 2.91 20.46 -10.13
CA GLN A 180 3.58 19.31 -10.74
C GLN A 180 2.64 18.64 -11.77
N PRO A 181 3.01 18.63 -13.06
CA PRO A 181 2.20 17.98 -14.09
C PRO A 181 2.55 16.49 -14.16
N ASN A 182 1.53 15.64 -14.39
CA ASN A 182 1.67 14.22 -14.73
C ASN A 182 2.72 13.47 -13.91
N PHE A 183 2.68 13.63 -12.58
CA PHE A 183 3.59 12.94 -11.67
C PHE A 183 3.27 11.45 -11.62
N ARG A 184 4.30 10.60 -11.60
CA ARG A 184 4.14 9.16 -11.40
C ARG A 184 5.16 8.63 -10.41
N MET A 185 4.73 7.80 -9.46
CA MET A 185 5.63 7.07 -8.57
C MET A 185 5.29 5.58 -8.56
N TYR A 186 6.32 4.75 -8.66
CA TYR A 186 6.21 3.29 -8.76
C TYR A 186 7.06 2.60 -7.71
N ASN A 187 6.46 1.69 -6.94
CA ASN A 187 7.19 0.75 -6.08
C ASN A 187 8.16 1.39 -5.07
N VAL A 188 7.78 2.55 -4.51
CA VAL A 188 8.53 3.25 -3.47
C VAL A 188 7.72 3.25 -2.17
N ASN A 189 8.40 2.97 -1.06
CA ASN A 189 7.86 3.15 0.27
C ASN A 189 8.19 4.57 0.77
N VAL A 190 7.22 5.28 1.34
CA VAL A 190 7.43 6.58 2.02
C VAL A 190 6.93 6.47 3.44
N ARG A 191 7.77 6.86 4.41
CA ARG A 191 7.47 6.71 5.85
C ARG A 191 7.71 8.00 6.61
N ASN A 192 6.73 8.43 7.39
CA ASN A 192 7.00 9.35 8.48
C ASN A 192 7.19 8.55 9.79
N LEU A 193 8.32 8.76 10.46
CA LEU A 193 8.74 8.00 11.64
C LEU A 193 8.23 8.57 12.97
N ARG A 194 7.48 9.69 12.98
CA ARG A 194 7.03 10.37 14.20
C ARG A 194 6.21 9.49 15.14
N GLY A 195 5.39 8.58 14.60
CA GLY A 195 4.50 7.72 15.39
C GLY A 195 3.26 8.44 15.92
N GLN A 196 2.68 7.91 16.99
CA GLN A 196 1.46 8.45 17.62
C GLN A 196 1.72 9.76 18.38
N GLY A 197 0.74 10.67 18.37
CA GLY A 197 0.65 11.80 19.29
C GLY A 197 0.43 13.15 18.61
N THR A 198 0.79 13.27 17.33
CA THR A 198 0.65 14.51 16.55
C THR A 198 0.54 14.20 15.05
N GLN A 199 0.11 15.19 14.27
CA GLN A 199 0.09 15.12 12.81
C GLN A 199 1.51 14.90 12.26
N ALA A 200 1.66 13.94 11.35
CA ALA A 200 2.96 13.63 10.75
C ALA A 200 2.80 13.02 9.37
N VAL A 201 2.93 13.86 8.35
CA VAL A 201 2.63 13.46 6.97
C VAL A 201 3.74 12.60 6.38
N ALA A 202 3.40 11.46 5.77
CA ALA A 202 4.34 10.70 4.94
C ALA A 202 4.42 11.31 3.55
N VAL A 203 3.27 11.50 2.90
CA VAL A 203 3.19 12.09 1.55
C VAL A 203 2.19 13.24 1.55
N SER A 204 2.67 14.44 1.20
CA SER A 204 1.83 15.57 0.81
C SER A 204 1.73 15.59 -0.71
N ALA A 205 0.64 15.05 -1.25
CA ALA A 205 0.40 14.96 -2.68
C ALA A 205 -0.48 16.13 -3.15
N LYS A 206 0.14 17.08 -3.85
CA LYS A 206 -0.53 18.10 -4.66
C LYS A 206 0.02 17.96 -6.06
N SER A 207 -0.83 17.76 -7.06
CA SER A 207 -0.39 17.62 -8.45
C SER A 207 -1.58 17.85 -9.36
N VAL A 208 -1.36 18.36 -10.57
CA VAL A 208 -2.45 18.49 -11.55
C VAL A 208 -3.06 17.10 -11.84
N LYS A 209 -2.18 16.13 -12.12
CA LYS A 209 -2.47 14.71 -12.32
C LYS A 209 -1.33 13.89 -11.70
N GLY A 210 -1.64 13.04 -10.72
CA GLY A 210 -0.67 12.27 -9.96
C GLY A 210 -1.03 10.79 -9.90
N GLY A 211 -0.14 9.90 -10.33
CA GLY A 211 -0.31 8.46 -10.30
C GLY A 211 0.66 7.78 -9.33
N PHE A 212 0.16 6.88 -8.50
CA PHE A 212 0.93 6.12 -7.53
C PHE A 212 0.63 4.65 -7.69
N TYR A 213 1.66 3.84 -7.92
CA TYR A 213 1.48 2.47 -8.38
C TYR A 213 2.37 1.52 -7.58
N GLY A 214 1.77 0.56 -6.88
CA GLY A 214 2.51 -0.36 -6.02
C GLY A 214 3.30 0.36 -4.92
N CYS A 215 2.97 1.60 -4.56
CA CYS A 215 3.66 2.36 -3.53
C CYS A 215 3.16 1.97 -2.13
N SER A 216 3.95 2.25 -1.11
CA SER A 216 3.51 2.09 0.28
C SER A 216 3.69 3.38 1.07
N PHE A 217 2.68 3.82 1.81
CA PHE A 217 2.74 5.00 2.66
C PHE A 217 2.48 4.61 4.11
N TYR A 218 3.39 4.97 5.01
CA TYR A 218 3.34 4.59 6.42
C TYR A 218 3.39 5.82 7.33
N GLY A 219 2.52 5.84 8.33
CA GLY A 219 2.48 6.86 9.36
C GLY A 219 1.52 6.43 10.49
N TYR A 220 1.01 7.42 11.22
CA TYR A 220 -0.01 7.19 12.27
C TYR A 220 -1.16 8.17 12.14
N GLN A 221 -0.91 9.46 12.41
CA GLN A 221 -1.88 10.52 12.17
C GLN A 221 -1.48 11.28 10.91
N ASP A 222 -2.43 11.51 10.01
CA ASP A 222 -2.26 12.30 8.79
C ASP A 222 -1.25 11.69 7.78
N THR A 223 -1.19 10.36 7.62
CA THR A 223 -0.20 9.68 6.76
C THR A 223 -0.16 10.19 5.31
N LEU A 224 -1.31 10.22 4.61
CA LEU A 224 -1.41 10.62 3.20
C LEU A 224 -2.29 11.86 3.06
N PHE A 225 -1.65 12.99 2.79
CA PHE A 225 -2.33 14.25 2.50
C PHE A 225 -2.57 14.35 0.98
N ALA A 226 -3.65 13.72 0.50
CA ALA A 226 -4.12 13.79 -0.88
C ALA A 226 -4.91 15.11 -1.08
N ASP A 227 -4.18 16.22 -1.13
CA ASP A 227 -4.75 17.55 -0.94
C ASP A 227 -5.35 18.17 -2.20
N ALA A 228 -4.71 18.06 -3.37
CA ALA A 228 -5.17 18.78 -4.56
C ALA A 228 -4.95 18.05 -5.89
N GLY A 229 -5.87 18.33 -6.83
CA GLY A 229 -5.88 17.84 -8.21
C GLY A 229 -6.38 16.41 -8.37
N TYR A 230 -6.09 15.79 -9.51
CA TYR A 230 -6.54 14.44 -9.82
C TYR A 230 -5.46 13.43 -9.42
N GLN A 231 -5.83 12.45 -8.59
CA GLN A 231 -4.89 11.49 -8.02
C GLN A 231 -5.40 10.07 -8.18
N TYR A 232 -4.53 9.16 -8.64
CA TYR A 232 -4.84 7.74 -8.84
C TYR A 232 -3.83 6.90 -8.08
N PHE A 233 -4.32 6.04 -7.18
CA PHE A 233 -3.52 5.12 -6.38
C PHE A 233 -3.92 3.69 -6.75
N ALA A 234 -3.00 2.89 -7.28
CA ALA A 234 -3.27 1.51 -7.70
C ALA A 234 -2.36 0.52 -6.98
N ASN A 235 -2.94 -0.54 -6.44
CA ASN A 235 -2.23 -1.59 -5.70
C ASN A 235 -1.28 -1.02 -4.63
N CYS A 236 -1.64 0.12 -4.01
CA CYS A 236 -0.83 0.73 -2.97
C CYS A 236 -1.16 0.15 -1.60
N TYR A 237 -0.20 0.24 -0.69
CA TYR A 237 -0.40 0.00 0.73
C TYR A 237 -0.45 1.34 1.48
N ILE A 238 -1.45 1.56 2.32
CA ILE A 238 -1.61 2.82 3.06
C ILE A 238 -1.92 2.49 4.52
N GLU A 239 -1.09 2.96 5.43
CA GLU A 239 -1.20 2.65 6.86
C GLU A 239 -1.23 3.89 7.76
N GLY A 240 -2.13 3.88 8.72
CA GLY A 240 -2.23 4.86 9.80
C GLY A 240 -3.37 4.54 10.76
N ALA A 241 -3.76 5.51 11.58
CA ALA A 241 -4.80 5.36 12.60
C ALA A 241 -5.83 6.49 12.56
N VAL A 242 -5.38 7.75 12.48
CA VAL A 242 -6.22 8.94 12.59
C VAL A 242 -6.07 9.80 11.35
N ASP A 243 -7.17 9.99 10.63
CA ASP A 243 -7.27 10.85 9.44
C ASP A 243 -6.19 10.56 8.39
N TYR A 244 -5.78 9.31 8.30
CA TYR A 244 -4.55 8.96 7.61
C TYR A 244 -4.65 9.00 6.07
N ILE A 245 -5.84 9.26 5.53
CA ILE A 245 -6.08 9.66 4.14
C ILE A 245 -6.96 10.91 4.13
N PHE A 246 -6.38 12.08 3.87
CA PHE A 246 -7.08 13.35 4.08
C PHE A 246 -6.72 14.41 3.04
N GLY A 247 -7.53 15.47 2.96
CA GLY A 247 -7.38 16.55 1.96
C GLY A 247 -8.60 16.70 1.03
N LYS A 248 -8.41 17.37 -0.12
CA LYS A 248 -9.50 17.69 -1.07
C LYS A 248 -9.20 17.34 -2.54
N ALA A 249 -8.28 16.41 -2.81
CA ALA A 249 -8.08 15.91 -4.16
C ALA A 249 -9.33 15.16 -4.68
N SER A 250 -9.48 15.07 -6.01
CA SER A 250 -10.28 14.00 -6.62
C SER A 250 -9.40 12.76 -6.69
N ALA A 251 -9.55 11.86 -5.71
CA ALA A 251 -8.66 10.71 -5.53
C ALA A 251 -9.41 9.39 -5.73
N TRP A 252 -8.82 8.50 -6.53
CA TRP A 252 -9.29 7.13 -6.71
C TRP A 252 -8.26 6.15 -6.19
N PHE A 253 -8.67 5.32 -5.23
CA PHE A 253 -7.87 4.24 -4.66
C PHE A 253 -8.37 2.93 -5.24
N ASN A 254 -7.61 2.36 -6.17
CA ASN A 254 -7.95 1.11 -6.87
C ASN A 254 -7.17 -0.06 -6.28
N LYS A 255 -7.88 -1.08 -5.78
CA LYS A 255 -7.26 -2.31 -5.27
C LYS A 255 -6.15 -2.05 -4.25
N CYS A 256 -6.29 -0.99 -3.47
CA CYS A 256 -5.35 -0.63 -2.43
C CYS A 256 -5.60 -1.48 -1.18
N THR A 257 -4.52 -1.74 -0.45
CA THR A 257 -4.56 -2.34 0.88
C THR A 257 -4.50 -1.21 1.91
N ILE A 258 -5.59 -1.01 2.64
CA ILE A 258 -5.76 0.08 3.60
C ILE A 258 -5.69 -0.51 5.00
N ARG A 259 -4.66 -0.17 5.77
CA ARG A 259 -4.39 -0.79 7.07
C ARG A 259 -4.45 0.17 8.24
N SER A 260 -5.28 -0.16 9.22
CA SER A 260 -5.33 0.62 10.46
C SER A 260 -4.35 0.08 11.50
N ASN A 261 -3.43 0.90 11.99
CA ASN A 261 -2.48 0.56 13.06
C ASN A 261 -2.90 1.11 14.43
N GLY A 262 -4.06 1.75 14.52
CA GLY A 262 -4.73 2.22 15.73
C GLY A 262 -6.22 2.49 15.48
N GLY A 263 -6.96 2.83 16.53
CA GLY A 263 -8.35 3.29 16.40
C GLY A 263 -8.42 4.74 15.90
N GLY A 264 -9.45 5.06 15.11
CA GLY A 264 -9.61 6.38 14.51
C GLY A 264 -10.43 6.35 13.23
N ALA A 265 -10.36 7.43 12.44
CA ALA A 265 -11.02 7.52 11.15
C ALA A 265 -10.01 7.33 10.01
N ILE A 266 -10.40 6.58 8.97
CA ILE A 266 -9.56 6.38 7.78
C ILE A 266 -9.47 7.67 6.98
N THR A 267 -10.61 8.23 6.59
CA THR A 267 -10.64 9.42 5.74
C THR A 267 -11.06 10.69 6.45
N ALA A 268 -10.44 11.81 6.10
CA ALA A 268 -10.88 13.14 6.54
C ALA A 268 -10.82 14.17 5.41
N THR A 269 -11.85 14.21 4.56
CA THR A 269 -11.80 15.11 3.39
C THR A 269 -12.13 16.55 3.77
N SER A 270 -11.46 17.53 3.16
CA SER A 270 -11.67 18.97 3.35
C SER A 270 -12.56 19.64 2.28
N ARG A 271 -13.38 18.88 1.56
CA ARG A 271 -14.40 19.45 0.67
C ARG A 271 -15.39 20.32 1.47
N GLU A 272 -15.59 21.56 1.04
CA GLU A 272 -16.37 22.56 1.80
C GLU A 272 -17.45 23.30 1.00
N THR A 273 -17.44 23.25 -0.34
CA THR A 273 -18.45 23.90 -1.18
C THR A 273 -19.20 22.90 -2.05
N ALA A 274 -20.44 23.23 -2.41
CA ALA A 274 -21.26 22.38 -3.26
C ALA A 274 -20.70 22.26 -4.70
N SER A 275 -20.05 23.33 -5.20
CA SER A 275 -19.44 23.38 -6.54
C SER A 275 -18.14 22.61 -6.65
N ASP A 276 -17.47 22.28 -5.54
CA ASP A 276 -16.26 21.47 -5.54
C ASP A 276 -16.60 20.04 -6.03
N PRO A 277 -16.01 19.59 -7.16
CA PRO A 277 -16.29 18.27 -7.74
C PRO A 277 -15.51 17.15 -7.08
N SER A 278 -14.66 17.42 -6.08
CA SER A 278 -13.80 16.41 -5.45
C SER A 278 -14.56 15.24 -4.83
N TRP A 279 -13.96 14.06 -4.96
CA TRP A 279 -14.38 12.83 -4.29
C TRP A 279 -13.15 12.04 -3.88
N TYR A 280 -13.23 11.35 -2.76
CA TYR A 280 -12.44 10.15 -2.54
C TYR A 280 -13.28 8.93 -2.89
N VAL A 281 -12.76 8.09 -3.78
CA VAL A 281 -13.40 6.83 -4.19
C VAL A 281 -12.45 5.67 -3.92
N PHE A 282 -12.89 4.73 -3.10
CA PHE A 282 -12.19 3.48 -2.85
C PHE A 282 -12.88 2.38 -3.65
N GLU A 283 -12.17 1.82 -4.62
CA GLU A 283 -12.63 0.77 -5.50
C GLU A 283 -11.89 -0.52 -5.20
N SER A 284 -12.62 -1.59 -4.91
CA SER A 284 -12.04 -2.92 -4.75
C SER A 284 -10.88 -2.98 -3.74
N CYS A 285 -10.90 -2.09 -2.74
CA CYS A 285 -9.88 -2.00 -1.70
C CYS A 285 -10.14 -3.01 -0.58
N THR A 286 -9.10 -3.38 0.15
CA THR A 286 -9.22 -4.17 1.39
C THR A 286 -8.92 -3.29 2.59
N VAL A 287 -9.84 -3.23 3.55
CA VAL A 287 -9.74 -2.41 4.77
C VAL A 287 -9.72 -3.32 5.99
N ASP A 288 -8.59 -3.33 6.69
CA ASP A 288 -8.36 -4.22 7.82
C ASP A 288 -7.20 -3.71 8.70
N LYS A 289 -6.92 -4.33 9.85
CA LYS A 289 -5.83 -3.88 10.72
C LYS A 289 -4.47 -4.20 10.11
N ALA A 290 -3.48 -3.38 10.43
CA ALA A 290 -2.09 -3.67 10.11
C ALA A 290 -1.64 -4.95 10.83
N SER A 291 -0.72 -5.70 10.22
CA SER A 291 -0.15 -6.91 10.84
C SER A 291 0.56 -6.53 12.14
N GLY A 292 0.30 -7.28 13.21
CA GLY A 292 0.85 -6.99 14.54
C GLY A 292 0.19 -5.82 15.30
N ALA A 293 -0.74 -5.07 14.67
CA ALA A 293 -1.43 -3.98 15.35
C ALA A 293 -2.54 -4.49 16.29
N SER A 294 -2.67 -3.81 17.44
CA SER A 294 -3.74 -4.02 18.40
C SER A 294 -4.92 -3.09 18.10
N VAL A 295 -5.77 -3.50 17.16
CA VAL A 295 -7.00 -2.78 16.79
C VAL A 295 -8.21 -3.68 17.08
N SER A 296 -9.04 -3.25 18.03
CA SER A 296 -10.26 -3.96 18.41
C SER A 296 -11.32 -3.90 17.30
N ALA A 297 -12.24 -4.87 17.31
CA ALA A 297 -13.42 -4.81 16.47
C ALA A 297 -14.21 -3.51 16.76
N GLY A 298 -14.67 -2.86 15.70
CA GLY A 298 -15.42 -1.60 15.79
C GLY A 298 -14.62 -0.36 16.24
N ALA A 299 -13.29 -0.43 16.31
CA ALA A 299 -12.46 0.70 16.74
C ALA A 299 -12.19 1.75 15.63
N VAL A 300 -12.50 1.44 14.37
CA VAL A 300 -12.17 2.25 13.21
C VAL A 300 -13.43 2.76 12.50
N TYR A 301 -13.41 4.01 12.06
CA TYR A 301 -14.45 4.62 11.23
C TYR A 301 -13.95 4.77 9.80
N LEU A 302 -14.81 4.56 8.80
CA LEU A 302 -14.53 4.80 7.38
C LEU A 302 -14.11 6.24 7.10
N GLY A 303 -14.61 7.20 7.89
CA GLY A 303 -14.20 8.60 7.79
C GLY A 303 -14.92 9.55 8.75
N ARG A 304 -14.46 10.81 8.74
CA ARG A 304 -15.08 11.94 9.43
C ARG A 304 -14.88 13.26 8.67
N PRO A 305 -15.81 14.22 8.78
CA PRO A 305 -15.79 15.40 7.89
C PRO A 305 -14.84 16.48 8.42
N TRP A 306 -13.62 16.58 7.88
CA TRP A 306 -12.72 17.70 8.23
C TRP A 306 -13.28 19.05 7.80
N ARG A 307 -14.06 19.06 6.72
CA ARG A 307 -14.92 20.19 6.33
C ARG A 307 -16.35 19.73 6.08
N VAL A 308 -17.25 20.70 6.14
CA VAL A 308 -18.70 20.50 6.28
C VAL A 308 -19.35 19.72 5.14
N LEU A 309 -18.77 19.69 3.95
CA LEU A 309 -19.31 19.01 2.77
C LEU A 309 -18.41 17.85 2.30
N SER A 310 -17.74 17.19 3.25
CA SER A 310 -16.91 16.01 3.03
C SER A 310 -17.61 14.96 2.17
N ARG A 311 -16.87 14.31 1.26
CA ARG A 311 -17.46 13.38 0.29
C ARG A 311 -16.57 12.18 -0.02
N VAL A 312 -17.09 10.99 0.27
CA VAL A 312 -16.35 9.73 0.18
C VAL A 312 -17.26 8.59 -0.25
N LEU A 313 -16.77 7.72 -1.13
CA LEU A 313 -17.44 6.48 -1.55
C LEU A 313 -16.51 5.28 -1.38
N TYR A 314 -16.95 4.29 -0.61
CA TYR A 314 -16.35 2.95 -0.60
C TYR A 314 -17.20 2.03 -1.47
N GLN A 315 -16.66 1.54 -2.58
CA GLN A 315 -17.36 0.67 -3.51
C GLN A 315 -16.59 -0.62 -3.78
N ARG A 316 -17.30 -1.76 -3.72
CA ARG A 316 -16.77 -3.11 -3.91
C ARG A 316 -15.57 -3.43 -3.01
N CYS A 317 -15.47 -2.77 -1.86
CA CYS A 317 -14.39 -2.97 -0.90
C CYS A 317 -14.69 -4.15 0.03
N THR A 318 -13.64 -4.82 0.50
CA THR A 318 -13.75 -5.77 1.62
C THR A 318 -13.44 -5.04 2.93
N LEU A 319 -14.42 -4.97 3.83
CA LEU A 319 -14.35 -4.28 5.11
C LEU A 319 -14.32 -5.32 6.23
N SER A 320 -13.21 -5.41 6.97
CA SER A 320 -13.11 -6.30 8.14
C SER A 320 -13.90 -5.79 9.35
N ASN A 321 -13.94 -6.58 10.42
CA ASN A 321 -14.68 -6.27 11.65
C ASN A 321 -14.10 -5.11 12.48
N ILE A 322 -12.97 -4.51 12.09
CA ILE A 322 -12.46 -3.30 12.75
C ILE A 322 -13.38 -2.10 12.55
N ILE A 323 -14.22 -2.12 11.51
CA ILE A 323 -15.12 -1.03 11.18
C ILE A 323 -16.26 -0.96 12.18
N ASN A 324 -16.44 0.21 12.79
CA ASN A 324 -17.51 0.53 13.70
C ASN A 324 -18.86 0.40 12.99
N ALA A 325 -19.88 -0.12 13.68
CA ALA A 325 -21.23 -0.27 13.11
C ALA A 325 -21.80 1.07 12.59
N LYS A 326 -21.47 2.20 13.24
CA LYS A 326 -21.83 3.55 12.79
C LYS A 326 -21.19 3.92 11.44
N GLY A 327 -20.07 3.30 11.08
CA GLY A 327 -19.29 3.53 9.87
C GLY A 327 -18.55 4.87 9.87
N TRP A 328 -19.26 5.97 10.08
CA TRP A 328 -18.76 7.34 9.98
C TRP A 328 -18.90 8.07 11.32
N THR A 329 -18.04 9.04 11.60
CA THR A 329 -18.07 9.83 12.85
C THR A 329 -17.96 11.33 12.59
N GLU A 330 -18.21 12.12 13.63
CA GLU A 330 -18.22 13.59 13.60
C GLU A 330 -16.81 14.19 13.64
N MET A 331 -16.66 15.41 13.12
CA MET A 331 -15.46 16.25 13.28
C MET A 331 -15.82 17.74 13.13
N ALA A 332 -16.12 18.22 11.92
CA ALA A 332 -16.61 19.58 11.73
C ALA A 332 -18.04 19.73 12.26
N ALA A 333 -18.29 20.83 12.99
CA ALA A 333 -19.62 21.18 13.45
C ALA A 333 -20.56 21.45 12.25
N ASN A 334 -21.83 21.06 12.38
CA ASN A 334 -22.87 21.25 11.36
C ASN A 334 -22.53 20.64 9.98
N ALA A 335 -21.65 19.64 9.93
CA ALA A 335 -21.30 18.98 8.69
C ALA A 335 -22.49 18.19 8.12
N THR A 336 -22.66 18.28 6.81
CA THR A 336 -23.62 17.51 6.00
C THR A 336 -22.84 16.68 4.98
N PRO A 337 -22.05 15.69 5.43
CA PRO A 337 -21.21 14.92 4.55
C PRO A 337 -22.02 14.06 3.58
N LEU A 338 -21.42 13.78 2.43
CA LEU A 338 -21.94 12.90 1.39
C LEU A 338 -21.12 11.61 1.41
N TYR A 339 -21.54 10.68 2.27
CA TYR A 339 -20.87 9.40 2.46
C TYR A 339 -21.66 8.25 1.87
N TYR A 340 -20.96 7.37 1.17
CA TYR A 340 -21.59 6.30 0.40
C TYR A 340 -20.83 4.98 0.56
N GLU A 341 -21.61 3.90 0.53
CA GLU A 341 -21.12 2.53 0.47
C GLU A 341 -21.88 1.78 -0.63
N TYR A 342 -21.17 1.05 -1.49
CA TYR A 342 -21.78 0.34 -2.61
C TYR A 342 -21.18 -1.05 -2.79
N GLN A 343 -21.98 -2.10 -2.59
CA GLN A 343 -21.56 -3.51 -2.80
C GLN A 343 -20.28 -3.89 -2.04
N ASN A 344 -20.06 -3.31 -0.86
CA ASN A 344 -18.97 -3.73 0.02
C ASN A 344 -19.29 -5.09 0.65
N THR A 345 -18.26 -5.86 0.96
CA THR A 345 -18.37 -7.19 1.59
C THR A 345 -17.50 -7.27 2.85
N GLY A 346 -17.59 -8.37 3.60
CA GLY A 346 -16.83 -8.59 4.83
C GLY A 346 -17.60 -8.21 6.10
N ALA A 347 -17.04 -8.59 7.25
CA ALA A 347 -17.72 -8.48 8.54
C ALA A 347 -18.08 -7.04 8.96
N GLY A 348 -17.34 -6.04 8.46
CA GLY A 348 -17.60 -4.63 8.70
C GLY A 348 -18.54 -3.95 7.69
N ALA A 349 -19.01 -4.66 6.67
CA ALA A 349 -19.78 -4.07 5.56
C ALA A 349 -21.29 -3.93 5.80
N SER A 350 -21.82 -4.45 6.91
CA SER A 350 -23.25 -4.26 7.24
C SER A 350 -23.57 -2.78 7.41
N THR A 351 -24.56 -2.29 6.66
CA THR A 351 -24.98 -0.88 6.70
C THR A 351 -26.12 -0.60 7.68
N SER A 352 -26.68 -1.64 8.32
CA SER A 352 -27.85 -1.54 9.21
C SER A 352 -27.69 -0.57 10.39
N GLY A 353 -26.46 -0.33 10.85
CA GLY A 353 -26.15 0.57 11.96
C GLY A 353 -25.55 1.92 11.55
N ARG A 354 -25.46 2.22 10.25
CA ARG A 354 -24.70 3.38 9.75
C ARG A 354 -25.32 4.70 10.15
N LYS A 355 -24.44 5.68 10.43
CA LYS A 355 -24.78 7.10 10.57
C LYS A 355 -24.18 7.88 9.40
N TYR A 356 -24.84 8.98 9.02
CA TYR A 356 -24.42 9.89 7.93
C TYR A 356 -24.34 9.24 6.54
N LEU A 357 -24.81 8.00 6.38
CA LEU A 357 -24.83 7.32 5.10
C LEU A 357 -25.89 7.94 4.19
N THR A 358 -25.49 8.31 2.99
CA THR A 358 -26.38 8.69 1.90
C THR A 358 -26.67 7.46 1.06
N SER A 359 -27.94 7.17 0.82
CA SER A 359 -28.37 6.04 -0.02
C SER A 359 -27.85 6.19 -1.45
N THR A 360 -27.36 5.09 -2.04
CA THR A 360 -26.99 5.02 -3.45
C THR A 360 -27.32 3.63 -4.02
N SER A 361 -27.68 3.58 -5.30
CA SER A 361 -27.85 2.34 -6.08
C SER A 361 -26.82 2.22 -7.20
N VAL A 362 -25.91 3.19 -7.34
CA VAL A 362 -24.92 3.25 -8.41
C VAL A 362 -23.51 3.46 -7.85
N SER A 363 -22.52 2.87 -8.51
CA SER A 363 -21.11 3.20 -8.28
C SER A 363 -20.66 4.37 -9.14
N LEU A 364 -19.55 5.00 -8.76
CA LEU A 364 -18.83 5.93 -9.62
C LEU A 364 -17.85 5.19 -10.54
N THR A 365 -17.49 5.84 -11.63
CA THR A 365 -16.44 5.44 -12.56
C THR A 365 -15.30 6.45 -12.55
N LYS A 366 -14.10 6.01 -12.98
CA LYS A 366 -12.94 6.90 -13.14
C LYS A 366 -13.22 8.05 -14.12
N ALA A 367 -13.97 7.78 -15.19
CA ALA A 367 -14.36 8.80 -16.17
C ALA A 367 -15.21 9.91 -15.51
N GLN A 368 -16.18 9.55 -14.65
CA GLN A 368 -16.96 10.55 -13.90
C GLN A 368 -16.09 11.37 -12.94
N LEU A 369 -15.14 10.72 -12.24
CA LEU A 369 -14.24 11.41 -11.31
C LEU A 369 -13.30 12.40 -12.01
N TYR A 370 -12.75 12.00 -13.17
CA TYR A 370 -11.69 12.74 -13.86
C TYR A 370 -12.17 13.50 -15.10
N ALA A 371 -13.44 13.87 -15.14
CA ALA A 371 -14.04 14.64 -16.25
C ALA A 371 -13.75 14.02 -17.63
N ASN A 372 -13.88 12.69 -17.74
CA ASN A 372 -13.62 11.84 -18.90
C ASN A 372 -12.17 11.76 -19.38
N ASP A 373 -11.22 12.37 -18.67
CA ASP A 373 -9.79 12.25 -19.00
C ASP A 373 -9.08 11.25 -18.08
N VAL A 374 -9.03 10.00 -18.56
CA VAL A 374 -8.31 8.90 -17.90
C VAL A 374 -7.00 8.54 -18.62
N SER A 375 -6.62 9.29 -19.65
CA SER A 375 -5.48 8.98 -20.55
C SER A 375 -4.12 9.01 -19.85
N TRP A 376 -4.02 9.71 -18.72
CA TRP A 376 -2.81 9.87 -17.94
C TRP A 376 -2.55 8.71 -16.96
N ILE A 377 -3.56 7.87 -16.71
CA ILE A 377 -3.48 6.69 -15.86
C ILE A 377 -2.70 5.59 -16.59
N ASP A 378 -1.78 4.96 -15.88
CA ASP A 378 -1.05 3.81 -16.40
C ASP A 378 -1.96 2.58 -16.47
N SER A 379 -2.29 2.16 -17.69
CA SER A 379 -3.18 1.04 -17.97
C SER A 379 -2.55 -0.33 -17.70
N SER A 380 -1.24 -0.39 -17.41
CA SER A 380 -0.58 -1.65 -17.01
C SER A 380 -0.97 -2.08 -15.59
N TYR A 381 -1.46 -1.16 -14.75
CA TYR A 381 -2.02 -1.49 -13.45
C TYR A 381 -3.51 -1.80 -13.58
N PRO A 382 -4.01 -2.79 -12.81
CA PRO A 382 -5.38 -3.24 -12.94
C PRO A 382 -6.36 -2.07 -12.84
N SER A 383 -7.32 -2.07 -13.76
CA SER A 383 -8.44 -1.14 -13.79
C SER A 383 -9.50 -1.47 -12.74
#